data_AF-A0A0Q5R9F7-F1
#
_entry.id   AF-A0A0Q5R9F7-F1
#
_cell.length_a   1.000
_cell.length_b   1.000
_cell.length_c   1.000
_cell.angle_alpha   90.00
_cell.angle_beta   90.00
_cell.angle_gamma   90.00
#
_symmetry.space_group_name_H-M   'P 1'
#
loop_
_entity.id
_entity.type
_entity.pdbx_description
1 polymer ?
#
loop_
_entity_poly.entity_id
_entity_poly.type
_entity_poly.pdbx_seq_one_letter_code
_entity_poly.pdbx_strand_id
1 'polypeptide(L)'
;MVRTWLDRRATAAKLDQAAADRRGYEARDDYDIAAAEEWVCTALKGDWAEAQAVFAARIKSLIGMDDYRATGIYDDVRFERHVRGHLRRIAKMTKANDGFEKTLRYR
;
A
#
# COMPACT_ATOMS: atom_id res chain seq x y z
N MET A 1 12.00 -6.26 -10.06
CA MET A 1 11.25 -5.03 -10.41
C MET A 1 10.16 -4.73 -9.38
N VAL A 2 9.20 -5.64 -9.17
CA VAL A 2 8.11 -5.47 -8.18
C VAL A 2 8.62 -5.20 -6.76
N ARG A 3 9.62 -5.96 -6.29
CA ARG A 3 10.24 -5.78 -4.96
C ARG A 3 10.78 -4.35 -4.76
N THR A 4 11.59 -3.87 -5.72
CA THR A 4 12.11 -2.49 -5.71
C THR A 4 11.00 -1.44 -5.77
N TRP A 5 9.93 -1.69 -6.53
CA TRP A 5 8.78 -0.80 -6.58
C TRP A 5 8.06 -0.71 -5.23
N LEU A 6 7.80 -1.85 -4.57
CA LEU A 6 7.21 -1.94 -3.24
C LEU A 6 8.07 -1.21 -2.20
N ASP A 7 9.39 -1.37 -2.25
CA ASP A 7 10.30 -0.66 -1.36
C ASP A 7 10.24 0.85 -1.52
N ARG A 8 10.27 1.34 -2.77
CA ARG A 8 10.18 2.77 -3.07
C ARG A 8 8.82 3.35 -2.66
N ARG A 9 7.72 2.63 -2.90
CA ARG A 9 6.38 3.08 -2.50
C ARG A 9 6.22 3.10 -0.99
N ALA A 10 6.71 2.09 -0.26
CA ALA A 10 6.70 2.09 1.20
C ALA A 10 7.47 3.29 1.77
N THR A 11 8.66 3.58 1.23
CA THR A 11 9.46 4.74 1.67
C THR A 11 8.75 6.06 1.35
N ALA A 12 8.17 6.20 0.15
CA ALA A 12 7.40 7.39 -0.21
C ALA A 12 6.19 7.60 0.70
N ALA A 13 5.45 6.53 0.98
CA ALA A 13 4.28 6.55 1.86
C ALA A 13 4.63 7.01 3.28
N LYS A 14 5.79 6.61 3.83
CA LYS A 14 6.27 7.14 5.12
C LYS A 14 6.54 8.66 5.08
N LEU A 15 7.06 9.16 3.97
CA LEU A 15 7.26 10.61 3.79
C LEU A 15 5.92 11.35 3.63
N ASP A 16 4.95 10.74 2.97
CA ASP A 16 3.58 11.26 2.85
C ASP A 16 2.90 11.34 4.23
N GLN A 17 3.01 10.29 5.06
CA GLN A 17 2.55 10.31 6.46
C GLN A 17 3.16 11.47 7.25
N ALA A 18 4.49 11.62 7.22
CA ALA A 18 5.17 12.73 7.91
C ALA A 18 4.80 14.13 7.37
N ALA A 19 4.45 14.23 6.08
CA ALA A 19 3.98 15.47 5.50
C ALA A 19 2.55 15.81 5.94
N ALA A 20 1.66 14.82 5.98
CA ALA A 20 0.29 14.96 6.46
C ALA A 20 0.27 15.31 7.96
N ASP A 21 1.09 14.64 8.76
CA ASP A 21 1.17 14.89 10.20
C ASP A 21 1.55 16.34 10.54
N ARG A 22 2.51 16.91 9.79
CA ARG A 22 2.88 18.34 9.90
C ARG A 22 1.77 19.31 9.53
N ARG A 23 0.80 18.91 8.71
CA ARG A 23 -0.38 19.72 8.34
C ARG A 23 -1.48 19.62 9.39
N GLY A 24 -1.44 18.62 10.27
CA GLY A 24 -2.37 18.47 11.38
C GLY A 24 -3.74 17.91 10.97
N TYR A 25 -4.78 18.31 11.71
CA TYR A 25 -6.10 17.67 11.70
C TYR A 25 -6.74 17.53 10.30
N GLU A 26 -6.60 18.55 9.46
CA GLU A 26 -7.20 18.57 8.11
C GLU A 26 -6.58 17.51 7.18
N ALA A 27 -5.37 17.05 7.46
CA ALA A 27 -4.64 16.07 6.65
C ALA A 27 -4.71 14.64 7.22
N ARG A 28 -5.60 14.35 8.18
CA ARG A 28 -5.72 13.00 8.76
C ARG A 28 -6.12 11.93 7.74
N ASP A 29 -6.97 12.26 6.77
CA ASP A 29 -7.28 11.33 5.67
C ASP A 29 -6.06 11.09 4.78
N ASP A 30 -5.31 12.13 4.43
CA ASP A 30 -4.05 12.00 3.68
C ASP A 30 -3.06 11.09 4.44
N TYR A 31 -3.01 11.21 5.77
CA TYR A 31 -2.21 10.32 6.61
C TYR A 31 -2.70 8.87 6.53
N ASP A 32 -4.00 8.61 6.72
CA ASP A 32 -4.54 7.24 6.69
C ASP A 32 -4.38 6.58 5.31
N ILE A 33 -4.48 7.34 4.22
CA ILE A 33 -4.17 6.89 2.85
C ILE A 33 -2.71 6.44 2.77
N ALA A 34 -1.78 7.29 3.24
CA ALA A 34 -0.35 7.00 3.20
C ALA A 34 0.04 5.85 4.15
N ALA A 35 -0.62 5.73 5.30
CA ALA A 35 -0.47 4.60 6.21
C ALA A 35 -0.94 3.30 5.54
N ALA A 36 -2.08 3.32 4.87
CA ALA A 36 -2.62 2.15 4.18
C ALA A 36 -1.69 1.69 3.05
N GLU A 37 -1.10 2.61 2.29
CA GLU A 37 -0.15 2.25 1.24
C GLU A 37 1.15 1.64 1.79
N GLU A 38 1.68 2.21 2.86
CA GLU A 38 2.86 1.68 3.56
C GLU A 38 2.61 0.26 4.06
N TRP A 39 1.47 0.05 4.72
CA TRP A 39 1.03 -1.25 5.20
C TRP A 39 0.96 -2.26 4.05
N VAL A 40 0.27 -1.92 2.96
CA VAL A 40 0.11 -2.82 1.80
C VAL A 40 1.45 -3.16 1.17
N CYS A 41 2.30 -2.16 0.95
CA CYS A 41 3.60 -2.37 0.34
C CYS A 41 4.45 -3.29 1.22
N THR A 42 4.48 -3.06 2.54
CA THR A 42 5.21 -3.88 3.50
C THR A 42 4.65 -5.31 3.58
N ALA A 43 3.33 -5.48 3.63
CA ALA A 43 2.68 -6.80 3.68
C ALA A 43 2.91 -7.65 2.41
N LEU A 44 3.26 -6.99 1.30
CA LEU A 44 3.59 -7.60 0.01
C LEU A 44 5.11 -7.74 -0.22
N LYS A 45 5.98 -7.27 0.70
CA LYS A 45 7.42 -7.53 0.62
C LYS A 45 7.70 -8.97 1.06
N GLY A 46 8.14 -9.81 0.12
CA GLY A 46 8.54 -11.19 0.38
C GLY A 46 8.85 -11.95 -0.90
N ASP A 47 9.24 -13.22 -0.76
CA ASP A 47 9.71 -14.05 -1.88
C ASP A 47 8.61 -14.41 -2.88
N TRP A 48 7.35 -14.20 -2.51
CA TRP A 48 6.20 -14.30 -3.43
C TRP A 48 6.24 -13.27 -4.58
N ALA A 49 7.09 -12.25 -4.50
CA ALA A 49 7.24 -11.25 -5.55
C ALA A 49 8.01 -11.74 -6.80
N GLU A 50 8.61 -12.93 -6.76
CA GLU A 50 9.43 -13.48 -7.86
C GLU A 50 8.58 -14.22 -8.91
N ALA A 51 7.34 -14.61 -8.59
CA ALA A 51 6.44 -15.29 -9.52
C ALA A 51 5.04 -14.64 -9.51
N GLN A 52 4.57 -14.20 -10.68
CA GLN A 52 3.31 -13.46 -10.83
C GLN A 52 2.10 -14.19 -10.22
N ALA A 53 2.01 -15.52 -10.39
CA ALA A 53 0.92 -16.33 -9.84
C ALA A 53 0.94 -16.36 -8.29
N VAL A 54 2.14 -16.48 -7.70
CA VAL A 54 2.33 -16.49 -6.24
C VAL A 54 2.04 -15.09 -5.67
N PHE A 55 2.50 -14.04 -6.35
CA PHE A 55 2.20 -12.66 -5.99
C PHE A 55 0.69 -12.38 -6.02
N ALA A 56 -0.01 -12.80 -7.08
CA ALA A 56 -1.45 -12.66 -7.21
C ALA A 56 -2.22 -13.43 -6.11
N ALA A 57 -1.78 -14.64 -5.77
CA ALA A 57 -2.36 -15.42 -4.68
C ALA A 57 -2.19 -14.71 -3.32
N ARG A 58 -1.02 -14.13 -3.05
CA ARG A 58 -0.78 -13.35 -1.83
C ARG A 58 -1.69 -12.13 -1.74
N ILE A 59 -1.84 -11.37 -2.83
CA ILE A 59 -2.77 -10.22 -2.87
C ILE A 59 -4.20 -10.68 -2.57
N LYS A 60 -4.65 -11.78 -3.19
CA LYS A 60 -5.99 -12.34 -2.95
C LYS A 60 -6.20 -12.73 -1.48
N SER A 61 -5.20 -13.35 -0.86
CA SER A 61 -5.23 -13.69 0.57
C SER A 61 -5.37 -12.44 1.45
N LEU A 62 -4.60 -11.38 1.17
CA LEU A 62 -4.70 -10.12 1.91
C LEU A 62 -6.07 -9.43 1.73
N ILE A 63 -6.66 -9.48 0.53
CA ILE A 63 -8.01 -8.92 0.29
C ILE A 63 -9.07 -9.64 1.11
N GLY A 64 -8.89 -10.94 1.35
CA GLY A 64 -9.82 -11.78 2.11
C GLY A 64 -9.64 -11.71 3.63
N MET A 65 -8.72 -10.88 4.15
CA MET A 65 -8.57 -10.69 5.59
C MET A 65 -9.72 -9.83 6.15
N ASP A 66 -10.17 -10.19 7.35
CA ASP A 66 -11.24 -9.49 8.05
C ASP A 66 -10.78 -8.14 8.61
N ASP A 67 -9.54 -8.06 9.09
CA ASP A 67 -8.95 -6.90 9.77
C ASP A 67 -7.51 -6.62 9.29
N TYR A 68 -7.13 -5.35 9.29
CA TYR A 68 -5.80 -4.84 8.96
C TYR A 68 -5.22 -4.05 10.12
N ARG A 69 -4.50 -4.74 11.01
CA ARG A 69 -3.91 -4.09 12.20
C ARG A 69 -2.79 -3.12 11.80
N ALA A 70 -2.94 -1.87 12.23
CA ALA A 70 -1.94 -0.81 12.12
C ALA A 70 -1.95 0.07 13.38
N THR A 71 -0.85 0.76 13.64
CA THR A 71 -0.70 1.67 14.78
C THR A 71 -0.52 3.10 14.27
N GLY A 72 -1.00 4.09 15.03
CA GLY A 72 -0.81 5.50 14.69
C GLY A 72 -1.74 6.04 13.60
N ILE A 73 -2.72 5.24 13.17
CA ILE A 73 -3.79 5.66 12.25
C ILE A 73 -4.86 6.46 12.98
N TYR A 74 -5.58 7.31 12.25
CA TYR A 74 -6.59 8.19 12.82
C TYR A 74 -8.00 7.61 12.80
N ASP A 75 -8.30 6.70 11.88
CA ASP A 75 -9.62 6.09 11.70
C ASP A 75 -9.51 4.69 11.08
N ASP A 76 -9.85 3.66 11.86
CA ASP A 76 -9.73 2.25 11.45
C ASP A 76 -10.55 1.93 10.20
N VAL A 77 -11.82 2.35 10.16
CA VAL A 77 -12.74 2.03 9.06
C VAL A 77 -12.27 2.67 7.75
N ARG A 78 -11.74 3.89 7.84
CA ARG A 78 -11.18 4.61 6.70
C ARG A 78 -9.88 4.00 6.24
N PHE A 79 -8.98 3.69 7.16
CA PHE A 79 -7.72 3.01 6.88
C PHE A 79 -7.95 1.67 6.16
N GLU A 80 -8.84 0.82 6.68
CA GLU A 80 -9.14 -0.47 6.07
C GLU A 80 -9.70 -0.33 4.63
N ARG A 81 -10.52 0.69 4.40
CA ARG A 81 -11.05 1.00 3.06
C ARG A 81 -9.91 1.32 2.10
N HIS A 82 -8.97 2.14 2.53
CA HIS A 82 -7.78 2.51 1.74
C HIS A 82 -6.89 1.29 1.49
N VAL A 83 -6.65 0.42 2.49
CA VAL A 83 -5.90 -0.84 2.32
C VAL A 83 -6.51 -1.70 1.22
N ARG A 84 -7.84 -1.94 1.27
CA ARG A 84 -8.55 -2.72 0.24
C ARG A 84 -8.48 -2.05 -1.12
N GLY A 85 -8.51 -0.72 -1.19
CA GLY A 85 -8.31 0.07 -2.40
C GLY A 85 -6.92 -0.17 -3.03
N HIS A 86 -5.87 -0.04 -2.23
CA HIS A 86 -4.49 -0.27 -2.66
C HIS A 86 -4.25 -1.71 -3.11
N LEU A 87 -4.73 -2.71 -2.34
CA LEU A 87 -4.62 -4.13 -2.72
C LEU A 87 -5.30 -4.42 -4.07
N ARG A 88 -6.51 -3.89 -4.31
CA ARG A 88 -7.20 -4.05 -5.60
C ARG A 88 -6.47 -3.35 -6.74
N ARG A 89 -5.85 -2.19 -6.49
CA ARG A 89 -5.03 -1.50 -7.50
C ARG A 89 -3.82 -2.36 -7.88
N ILE A 90 -3.08 -2.87 -6.90
CA ILE A 90 -1.92 -3.74 -7.15
C ILE A 90 -2.36 -5.03 -7.84
N ALA A 91 -3.50 -5.62 -7.46
CA ALA A 91 -4.05 -6.80 -8.16
C ALA A 91 -4.24 -6.57 -9.66
N LYS A 92 -4.73 -5.38 -10.05
CA LYS A 92 -4.88 -4.99 -11.46
C LYS A 92 -3.54 -4.83 -12.16
N MET A 93 -2.58 -4.15 -11.52
CA MET A 93 -1.21 -4.00 -12.03
C MET A 93 -0.54 -5.36 -12.22
N THR A 94 -0.64 -6.25 -11.24
CA THR A 94 -0.14 -7.63 -11.32
C THR A 94 -0.78 -8.40 -12.46
N LYS A 95 -2.11 -8.29 -12.64
CA LYS A 95 -2.81 -8.98 -13.74
C LYS A 95 -2.33 -8.49 -15.11
N ALA A 96 -2.10 -7.18 -15.26
CA ALA A 96 -1.60 -6.58 -16.50
C ALA A 96 -0.08 -6.72 -16.68
N ASN A 97 0.65 -7.06 -15.61
CA ASN A 97 2.11 -6.98 -15.52
C ASN A 97 2.66 -5.60 -15.93
N ASP A 98 1.97 -4.54 -15.52
CA ASP A 98 2.22 -3.15 -15.92
C ASP A 98 2.16 -2.20 -14.72
N GLY A 99 2.89 -1.09 -14.78
CA GLY A 99 2.91 -0.02 -13.77
C GLY A 99 3.95 -0.17 -12.66
N PHE A 100 4.68 -1.29 -12.59
CA PHE A 100 5.76 -1.49 -11.60
C PHE A 100 7.07 -0.79 -11.99
N GLU A 101 7.18 -0.33 -13.24
CA GLU A 101 8.24 0.53 -13.74
C GLU A 101 8.08 1.99 -13.27
N LYS A 102 6.84 2.42 -12.97
CA LYS A 102 6.52 3.75 -12.45
C LYS A 102 6.89 3.87 -10.98
N THR A 103 8.14 4.23 -10.74
CA THR A 103 8.70 4.40 -9.39
C THR A 103 8.76 5.86 -8.93
N LEU A 104 8.40 6.80 -9.80
CA LEU A 104 8.33 8.23 -9.47
C LEU A 104 7.05 8.51 -8.66
N ARG A 105 7.19 9.28 -7.58
CA ARG A 105 6.05 9.80 -6.80
C ARG A 105 5.25 10.69 -7.74
N TYR A 106 4.01 10.30 -8.06
CA TYR A 106 3.06 11.23 -8.66
C TYR A 106 2.84 12.32 -7.60
N ARG A 107 3.24 13.54 -7.94
CA ARG A 107 3.00 14.75 -7.16
C ARG A 107 1.77 15.43 -7.70
#